data_AF-A0A409XYI3-F1
#
_entry.id   AF-A0A409XYI3-F1
#
_cell.length_a   1.000
_cell.length_b   1.000
_cell.length_c   1.000
_cell.angle_alpha   90.00
_cell.angle_beta   90.00
_cell.angle_gamma   90.00
#
_symmetry.space_group_name_H-M   'P 1'
#
loop_
_entity.id
_entity.type
_entity.pdbx_description
1 polymer ?
#
loop_
_entity_poly.entity_id
_entity_poly.type
_entity_poly.pdbx_seq_one_letter_code
_entity_poly.pdbx_strand_id
1 'polypeptide(L)'
;MFFGLISVAVVQLLTFSVKQCVADNSLTTLPFSFTLAALNTTLPNANSTGAPLVLAIDGAEDGAEFYATSTYHTWPINDFPSLGLVEGSLKAFFFDSTGGLTPNGTDTASAGGELGWLSEAISPPPVARVFSAVEVPAHERPLLAVHGFHDLWTLCPFDDGSSQTKVIFNVTANVVNPPPFPEFNPANCYGVVINILVAPSFVSPSPSTEDMQLQLHIAIFTSLLALAVNQCTTQGAITNLPFKFTLAALNTTLPNANNTGAPLVLGQNGADDGIEFYVTSTYASYPYDDYPSIGLVDGSLRAYRADGSWNTNATNVTSGNELGWVTTTLYTSSGPQVYSAVRLPAYEHPILAAHGFHDLWSLCPFPAPLPQTNIIFNVTADVVNPPPFQLFDPADCYGVIITILAS
;
A
#
# COMPACT_ATOMS: atom_id res chain seq x y z
N MET A 1 -11.99 11.54 -51.63
CA MET A 1 -11.75 12.66 -50.68
C MET A 1 -12.75 12.59 -49.51
N PHE A 2 -12.77 11.49 -48.74
CA PHE A 2 -13.66 11.36 -47.57
C PHE A 2 -13.11 10.41 -46.48
N PHE A 3 -11.79 10.28 -46.39
CA PHE A 3 -11.12 9.45 -45.36
C PHE A 3 -10.13 10.24 -44.48
N GLY A 4 -10.17 11.58 -44.55
CA GLY A 4 -9.20 12.45 -43.85
C GLY A 4 -9.66 13.03 -42.51
N LEU A 5 -10.92 12.82 -42.09
CA LEU A 5 -11.50 13.54 -40.94
C LEU A 5 -11.80 12.69 -39.70
N ILE A 6 -11.68 11.35 -39.78
CA ILE A 6 -11.91 10.47 -38.61
C ILE A 6 -10.64 10.34 -37.74
N SER A 7 -9.45 10.64 -38.29
CA SER A 7 -8.18 10.48 -37.58
C SER A 7 -7.95 11.52 -36.48
N VAL A 8 -8.44 12.76 -36.65
CA VAL A 8 -8.15 13.84 -35.68
C VAL A 8 -9.05 13.77 -34.45
N ALA A 9 -10.31 13.32 -34.59
CA ALA A 9 -11.24 13.18 -33.46
C ALA A 9 -10.88 11.99 -32.53
N VAL A 10 -10.33 10.90 -33.08
CA VAL A 10 -9.82 9.77 -32.29
C VAL A 10 -8.52 10.16 -31.57
N VAL A 11 -7.67 10.99 -32.19
CA VAL A 11 -6.46 11.56 -31.56
C VAL A 11 -6.82 12.61 -30.48
N GLN A 12 -7.95 13.31 -30.59
CA GLN A 12 -8.44 14.24 -29.57
C GLN A 12 -9.23 13.59 -28.42
N LEU A 13 -9.86 12.42 -28.62
CA LEU A 13 -10.43 11.65 -27.51
C LEU A 13 -9.37 10.83 -26.76
N LEU A 14 -8.31 10.37 -27.44
CA LEU A 14 -7.16 9.71 -26.79
C LEU A 14 -6.28 10.67 -25.98
N THR A 15 -6.42 11.98 -26.14
CA THR A 15 -5.72 12.99 -25.31
C THR A 15 -6.42 13.31 -24.00
N PHE A 16 -7.64 12.81 -23.76
CA PHE A 16 -8.38 13.02 -22.51
C PHE A 16 -8.23 11.88 -21.48
N SER A 17 -7.67 10.72 -21.85
CA SER A 17 -7.83 9.47 -21.08
C SER A 17 -6.54 8.89 -20.45
N VAL A 18 -5.41 9.60 -20.45
CA VAL A 18 -4.07 9.01 -20.20
C VAL A 18 -3.45 9.45 -18.85
N LYS A 19 -4.24 9.83 -17.84
CA LYS A 19 -3.72 10.31 -16.54
C LYS A 19 -4.43 9.72 -15.31
N GLN A 20 -4.54 8.39 -15.25
CA GLN A 20 -5.14 7.70 -14.10
C GLN A 20 -4.28 6.57 -13.48
N CYS A 21 -3.14 6.16 -14.06
CA CYS A 21 -2.68 4.76 -13.89
C CYS A 21 -1.34 4.45 -13.19
N VAL A 22 -0.78 5.28 -12.31
CA VAL A 22 0.37 4.80 -11.47
C VAL A 22 -0.10 4.12 -10.18
N ALA A 23 -1.33 4.39 -9.72
CA ALA A 23 -2.01 3.49 -8.80
C ALA A 23 -2.64 2.28 -9.53
N ASP A 24 -3.18 2.46 -10.75
CA ASP A 24 -3.87 1.37 -11.48
C ASP A 24 -2.95 0.32 -12.13
N ASN A 25 -1.68 0.62 -12.42
CA ASN A 25 -0.75 -0.40 -12.97
C ASN A 25 -0.09 -1.24 -11.87
N SER A 26 -0.41 -0.98 -10.61
CA SER A 26 0.07 -1.80 -9.52
C SER A 26 -0.77 -3.07 -9.45
N LEU A 27 -0.17 -4.20 -9.84
CA LEU A 27 -0.84 -5.49 -9.72
C LEU A 27 -0.69 -5.94 -8.28
N THR A 28 -1.79 -5.91 -7.52
CA THR A 28 -1.86 -6.47 -6.16
C THR A 28 -2.00 -7.98 -6.17
N THR A 29 -2.30 -8.57 -7.34
CA THR A 29 -2.31 -10.02 -7.56
C THR A 29 -1.56 -10.36 -8.84
N LEU A 30 -0.61 -11.30 -8.77
CA LEU A 30 0.05 -11.86 -9.94
C LEU A 30 -0.46 -13.28 -10.21
N PRO A 31 -0.82 -13.64 -11.45
CA PRO A 31 -1.37 -14.95 -11.78
C PRO A 31 -0.29 -16.05 -11.88
N PHE A 32 0.96 -15.72 -11.55
CA PHE A 32 2.10 -16.63 -11.66
C PHE A 32 2.99 -16.51 -10.43
N SER A 33 3.73 -17.59 -10.18
CA SER A 33 4.81 -17.61 -9.22
C SER A 33 6.05 -16.86 -9.74
N PHE A 34 6.77 -16.21 -8.84
CA PHE A 34 7.96 -15.44 -9.18
C PHE A 34 9.09 -15.63 -8.17
N THR A 35 10.28 -15.16 -8.53
CA THR A 35 11.41 -14.96 -7.63
C THR A 35 11.76 -13.48 -7.57
N LEU A 36 12.55 -13.08 -6.57
CA LEU A 36 13.01 -11.71 -6.43
C LEU A 36 14.51 -11.62 -6.70
N ALA A 37 14.93 -10.49 -7.26
CA ALA A 37 16.34 -10.15 -7.40
C ALA A 37 16.56 -8.67 -7.13
N ALA A 38 17.57 -8.34 -6.33
CA ALA A 38 17.94 -6.97 -6.02
C ALA A 38 18.90 -6.42 -7.09
N LEU A 39 18.47 -5.38 -7.79
CA LEU A 39 19.28 -4.66 -8.77
C LEU A 39 19.83 -3.38 -8.12
N ASN A 40 21.14 -3.26 -8.07
CA ASN A 40 21.82 -2.09 -7.52
C ASN A 40 21.52 -0.85 -8.38
N THR A 41 21.12 0.25 -7.75
CA THR A 41 20.84 1.53 -8.45
C THR A 41 22.01 2.51 -8.40
N THR A 42 23.01 2.22 -7.57
CA THR A 42 24.16 3.11 -7.28
C THR A 42 25.45 2.65 -7.94
N LEU A 43 25.62 1.34 -8.15
CA LEU A 43 26.82 0.73 -8.73
C LEU A 43 26.45 -0.16 -9.94
N PRO A 44 27.39 -0.37 -10.88
CA PRO A 44 27.19 -1.32 -11.97
C PRO A 44 26.82 -2.71 -11.46
N ASN A 45 25.81 -3.33 -12.08
CA ASN A 45 25.41 -4.70 -11.76
C ASN A 45 26.23 -5.71 -12.56
N ALA A 46 26.54 -6.85 -11.94
CA ALA A 46 27.24 -7.94 -12.61
C ALA A 46 26.38 -8.63 -13.69
N ASN A 47 25.06 -8.50 -13.61
CA ASN A 47 24.08 -9.02 -14.56
C ASN A 47 22.88 -8.06 -14.66
N SER A 48 22.02 -8.25 -15.66
CA SER A 48 20.83 -7.40 -15.85
C SER A 48 19.65 -7.76 -14.92
N THR A 49 19.72 -8.89 -14.22
CA THR A 49 18.64 -9.38 -13.36
C THR A 49 18.74 -8.89 -11.91
N GLY A 50 19.94 -8.56 -11.44
CA GLY A 50 20.25 -8.32 -10.03
C GLY A 50 20.79 -9.56 -9.30
N ALA A 51 21.13 -9.37 -8.03
CA ALA A 51 21.50 -10.44 -7.11
C ALA A 51 20.23 -11.21 -6.68
N PRO A 52 20.18 -12.55 -6.84
CA PRO A 52 19.03 -13.34 -6.39
C PRO A 52 18.78 -13.15 -4.89
N LEU A 53 17.51 -13.03 -4.53
CA LEU A 53 17.06 -12.93 -3.15
C LEU A 53 16.42 -14.25 -2.71
N VAL A 54 16.62 -14.58 -1.44
CA VAL A 54 16.07 -15.77 -0.78
C VAL A 54 15.54 -15.41 0.61
N LEU A 55 14.72 -16.29 1.18
CA LEU A 55 14.29 -16.20 2.57
C LEU A 55 15.33 -16.91 3.44
N ALA A 56 16.02 -16.15 4.28
CA ALA A 56 16.93 -16.67 5.29
C ALA A 56 16.21 -16.79 6.63
N ILE A 57 16.41 -17.89 7.35
CA ILE A 57 15.89 -18.03 8.72
C ILE A 57 16.60 -17.00 9.59
N ASP A 58 15.80 -16.19 10.28
CA ASP A 58 16.29 -15.13 11.16
C ASP A 58 16.11 -15.47 12.63
N GLY A 59 15.04 -16.20 12.96
CA GLY A 59 14.78 -16.64 14.33
C GLY A 59 13.58 -17.57 14.42
N ALA A 60 13.38 -18.12 15.62
CA ALA A 60 12.18 -18.86 15.95
C ALA A 60 11.80 -18.60 17.41
N GLU A 61 10.56 -18.16 17.65
CA GLU A 61 10.03 -17.84 18.98
C GLU A 61 8.59 -18.33 19.07
N ASP A 62 8.23 -19.00 20.17
CA ASP A 62 6.85 -19.44 20.47
C ASP A 62 6.13 -20.25 19.35
N GLY A 63 6.90 -20.98 18.55
CA GLY A 63 6.36 -21.76 17.41
C GLY A 63 6.09 -20.93 16.16
N ALA A 64 6.52 -19.67 16.16
CA ALA A 64 6.69 -18.82 15.00
C ALA A 64 8.12 -18.96 14.44
N GLU A 65 8.24 -18.98 13.12
CA GLU A 65 9.52 -18.85 12.42
C GLU A 65 9.56 -17.51 11.70
N PHE A 66 10.65 -16.77 11.92
CA PHE A 66 10.93 -15.49 11.31
C PHE A 66 11.96 -15.66 10.21
N TYR A 67 11.71 -15.05 9.06
CA TYR A 67 12.62 -15.05 7.94
C TYR A 67 12.91 -13.63 7.49
N ALA A 68 14.13 -13.37 7.07
CA ALA A 68 14.52 -12.13 6.41
C ALA A 68 14.78 -12.38 4.92
N THR A 69 14.48 -11.38 4.09
CA THR A 69 14.89 -11.43 2.68
C THR A 69 16.37 -11.09 2.56
N SER A 70 17.19 -12.08 2.19
CA SER A 70 18.64 -11.97 2.09
C SER A 70 19.15 -12.25 0.69
N THR A 71 20.36 -11.79 0.37
CA THR A 71 21.01 -12.17 -0.90
C THR A 71 21.45 -13.63 -0.87
N TYR A 72 21.30 -14.34 -2.00
CA TYR A 72 21.79 -15.72 -2.13
C TYR A 72 23.31 -15.84 -1.87
N HIS A 73 24.06 -14.76 -2.11
CA HIS A 73 25.50 -14.74 -1.85
C HIS A 73 25.83 -14.92 -0.37
N THR A 74 25.09 -14.24 0.51
CA THR A 74 25.29 -14.31 1.97
C THR A 74 24.51 -15.45 2.63
N TRP A 75 23.46 -15.96 1.97
CA TRP A 75 22.67 -17.09 2.44
C TRP A 75 22.34 -18.05 1.28
N PRO A 76 23.18 -19.05 0.99
CA PRO A 76 23.04 -19.89 -0.21
C PRO A 76 22.00 -21.02 -0.05
N ILE A 77 20.97 -20.82 0.78
CA ILE A 77 19.86 -21.75 1.02
C ILE A 77 18.59 -21.10 0.49
N ASN A 78 17.81 -21.85 -0.30
CA ASN A 78 16.60 -21.36 -0.96
C ASN A 78 15.44 -22.34 -0.74
N ASP A 79 14.97 -22.40 0.49
CA ASP A 79 13.86 -23.26 0.89
C ASP A 79 12.53 -22.82 0.26
N PHE A 80 12.43 -21.53 -0.08
CA PHE A 80 11.26 -20.88 -0.68
C PHE A 80 11.58 -20.33 -2.08
N PRO A 81 11.70 -21.22 -3.08
CA PRO A 81 12.13 -20.86 -4.44
C PRO A 81 11.14 -20.00 -5.21
N SER A 82 9.94 -19.83 -4.69
CA SER A 82 8.77 -19.38 -5.42
C SER A 82 7.95 -18.53 -4.48
N LEU A 83 7.55 -17.37 -4.97
CA LEU A 83 6.74 -16.40 -4.26
C LEU A 83 5.48 -16.12 -5.06
N GLY A 84 4.46 -15.64 -4.36
CA GLY A 84 3.20 -15.18 -4.91
C GLY A 84 2.85 -13.81 -4.37
N LEU A 85 2.04 -13.10 -5.15
CA LEU A 85 1.46 -11.83 -4.75
C LEU A 85 -0.06 -11.97 -4.92
N VAL A 86 -0.80 -11.86 -3.82
CA VAL A 86 -2.26 -12.08 -3.79
C VAL A 86 -2.90 -11.00 -2.94
N GLU A 87 -3.72 -10.14 -3.56
CA GLU A 87 -4.43 -9.04 -2.90
C GLU A 87 -3.53 -8.18 -1.99
N GLY A 88 -2.33 -7.87 -2.50
CA GLY A 88 -1.32 -7.05 -1.84
C GLY A 88 -0.45 -7.80 -0.83
N SER A 89 -0.64 -9.11 -0.70
CA SER A 89 0.13 -9.97 0.19
C SER A 89 1.19 -10.77 -0.55
N LEU A 90 2.44 -10.68 -0.07
CA LEU A 90 3.50 -11.58 -0.47
C LEU A 90 3.39 -12.92 0.26
N LYS A 91 3.46 -14.02 -0.48
CA LYS A 91 3.42 -15.38 0.04
C LYS A 91 4.60 -16.18 -0.46
N ALA A 92 5.24 -16.92 0.42
CA ALA A 92 6.32 -17.84 0.05
C ALA A 92 5.79 -19.27 -0.10
N PHE A 93 6.21 -19.96 -1.17
CA PHE A 93 5.81 -21.33 -1.45
C PHE A 93 7.00 -22.27 -1.28
N PHE A 94 6.79 -23.35 -0.53
CA PHE A 94 7.78 -24.40 -0.28
C PHE A 94 7.74 -25.47 -1.39
N PHE A 95 8.87 -26.15 -1.64
CA PHE A 95 8.96 -27.19 -2.68
C PHE A 95 8.25 -28.50 -2.33
N ASP A 96 8.10 -28.80 -1.05
CA ASP A 96 7.45 -30.02 -0.59
C ASP A 96 5.93 -29.84 -0.44
N SER A 97 5.19 -30.85 -0.86
CA SER A 97 3.72 -30.89 -0.75
C SER A 97 3.25 -31.28 0.66
N THR A 98 4.15 -31.29 1.65
CA THR A 98 3.89 -31.88 2.97
C THR A 98 3.14 -30.97 3.95
N GLY A 99 2.52 -29.89 3.46
CA GLY A 99 1.66 -29.05 4.28
C GLY A 99 2.44 -28.18 5.27
N GLY A 100 3.70 -27.85 4.96
CA GLY A 100 4.46 -26.84 5.67
C GLY A 100 3.75 -25.49 5.64
N LEU A 101 3.93 -24.71 6.72
CA LEU A 101 3.41 -23.35 6.80
C LEU A 101 4.08 -22.48 5.74
N THR A 102 3.28 -21.63 5.08
CA THR A 102 3.77 -20.69 4.07
C THR A 102 4.07 -19.35 4.75
N PRO A 103 5.33 -18.89 4.79
CA PRO A 103 5.64 -17.56 5.30
C PRO A 103 4.87 -16.49 4.53
N ASN A 104 4.25 -15.57 5.25
CA ASN A 104 3.64 -14.38 4.66
C ASN A 104 4.58 -13.19 4.89
N GLY A 105 4.68 -12.33 3.88
CA GLY A 105 5.37 -11.05 4.04
C GLY A 105 4.70 -10.25 5.16
N THR A 106 5.52 -9.74 6.06
CA THR A 106 5.05 -8.89 7.17
C THR A 106 4.97 -7.44 6.71
N ASP A 107 4.11 -6.65 7.36
CA ASP A 107 4.04 -5.22 7.07
C ASP A 107 5.23 -4.58 7.77
N THR A 108 6.24 -4.27 6.98
CA THR A 108 7.43 -3.54 7.39
C THR A 108 7.13 -2.07 7.68
N ALA A 109 5.86 -1.71 7.92
CA ALA A 109 5.29 -0.37 8.09
C ALA A 109 6.07 0.58 9.03
N SER A 110 6.94 0.08 9.89
CA SER A 110 8.00 0.91 10.45
C SER A 110 9.09 1.12 9.40
N ALA A 111 9.05 2.25 8.69
CA ALA A 111 10.16 2.70 7.85
C ALA A 111 11.51 2.42 8.54
N GLY A 112 12.43 1.77 7.83
CA GLY A 112 13.68 1.26 8.38
C GLY A 112 13.66 -0.21 8.79
N GLY A 113 12.52 -0.90 8.65
CA GLY A 113 12.38 -2.34 8.87
C GLY A 113 12.91 -3.20 7.72
N GLU A 114 13.27 -4.44 8.05
CA GLU A 114 13.61 -5.48 7.08
C GLU A 114 12.39 -6.02 6.34
N LEU A 115 12.54 -6.47 5.08
CA LEU A 115 11.54 -7.26 4.38
C LEU A 115 11.46 -8.66 5.00
N GLY A 116 10.74 -8.73 6.12
CA GLY A 116 10.57 -9.91 6.95
C GLY A 116 9.35 -10.74 6.56
N TRP A 117 9.39 -12.01 6.93
CA TRP A 117 8.33 -13.00 6.72
C TRP A 117 8.07 -13.75 8.00
N LEU A 118 6.81 -14.10 8.21
CA LEU A 118 6.37 -14.79 9.41
C LEU A 118 5.57 -16.04 9.04
N SER A 119 5.95 -17.14 9.68
CA SER A 119 5.33 -18.44 9.56
C SER A 119 4.87 -18.88 10.95
N GLU A 120 3.56 -18.94 11.18
CA GLU A 120 2.98 -19.26 12.49
C GLU A 120 1.89 -20.33 12.39
N ALA A 121 1.97 -21.35 13.25
CA ALA A 121 1.01 -22.47 13.26
C ALA A 121 -0.27 -22.17 14.05
N ILE A 122 -0.16 -21.37 15.12
CA ILE A 122 -1.18 -21.29 16.17
C ILE A 122 -2.05 -20.02 16.03
N SER A 123 -1.48 -18.91 15.57
CA SER A 123 -2.21 -17.63 15.45
C SER A 123 -1.60 -16.74 14.36
N PRO A 124 -1.79 -17.07 13.06
CA PRO A 124 -1.11 -16.36 11.99
C PRO A 124 -1.30 -14.84 12.12
N PRO A 125 -0.21 -14.06 12.03
CA PRO A 125 -0.27 -12.60 12.13
C PRO A 125 -1.19 -12.03 11.05
N PRO A 126 -1.71 -10.79 11.24
CA PRO A 126 -2.39 -10.07 10.18
C PRO A 126 -1.52 -10.05 8.92
N VAL A 127 -2.06 -10.56 7.82
CA VAL A 127 -1.34 -10.62 6.55
C VAL A 127 -1.17 -9.21 6.02
N ALA A 128 0.08 -8.82 5.75
CA ALA A 128 0.38 -7.52 5.17
C ALA A 128 -0.21 -7.42 3.76
N ARG A 129 -0.98 -6.36 3.50
CA ARG A 129 -1.64 -6.10 2.21
C ARG A 129 -1.15 -4.79 1.59
N VAL A 130 0.17 -4.62 1.59
CA VAL A 130 0.85 -3.38 1.26
C VAL A 130 1.79 -3.51 0.07
N PHE A 131 1.94 -4.72 -0.46
CA PHE A 131 2.83 -5.02 -1.57
C PHE A 131 2.12 -4.89 -2.92
N SER A 132 2.83 -4.47 -3.95
CA SER A 132 2.32 -4.50 -5.32
C SER A 132 3.44 -4.73 -6.32
N ALA A 133 3.10 -5.22 -7.50
CA ALA A 133 4.01 -5.30 -8.63
C ALA A 133 3.78 -4.08 -9.53
N VAL A 134 4.81 -3.27 -9.75
CA VAL A 134 4.73 -2.01 -10.50
C VAL A 134 5.58 -2.11 -11.76
N GLU A 135 4.97 -1.86 -12.91
CA GLU A 135 5.70 -1.71 -14.17
C GLU A 135 6.33 -0.31 -14.25
N VAL A 136 7.66 -0.25 -14.30
CA VAL A 136 8.41 1.00 -14.42
C VAL A 136 9.07 1.07 -15.79
N PRO A 137 8.79 2.09 -16.63
CA PRO A 137 9.30 2.13 -18.02
C PRO A 137 10.82 2.07 -18.19
N ALA A 138 11.56 2.50 -17.17
CA ALA A 138 13.03 2.45 -17.15
C ALA A 138 13.59 1.06 -16.82
N HIS A 139 12.72 0.12 -16.43
CA HIS A 139 13.10 -1.23 -16.03
C HIS A 139 12.48 -2.25 -16.98
N GLU A 140 13.27 -3.25 -17.37
CA GLU A 140 12.81 -4.33 -18.25
C GLU A 140 11.81 -5.28 -17.58
N ARG A 141 11.60 -5.13 -16.26
CA ARG A 141 10.86 -6.07 -15.41
C ARG A 141 9.99 -5.31 -14.42
N PRO A 142 8.85 -5.89 -14.00
CA PRO A 142 8.08 -5.34 -12.90
C PRO A 142 8.93 -5.27 -11.63
N LEU A 143 8.75 -4.20 -10.85
CA LEU A 143 9.41 -3.99 -9.58
C LEU A 143 8.45 -4.32 -8.43
N LEU A 144 8.99 -4.85 -7.34
CA LEU A 144 8.25 -4.97 -6.09
C LEU A 144 8.17 -3.58 -5.43
N ALA A 145 6.95 -3.14 -5.18
CA ALA A 145 6.65 -1.96 -4.39
C ALA A 145 6.05 -2.36 -3.04
N VAL A 146 6.24 -1.49 -2.05
CA VAL A 146 5.53 -1.55 -0.77
C VAL A 146 5.01 -0.16 -0.45
N HIS A 147 3.74 -0.07 -0.04
CA HIS A 147 3.03 1.20 0.15
C HIS A 147 3.06 2.11 -1.10
N GLY A 148 3.15 1.50 -2.29
CA GLY A 148 3.29 2.21 -3.58
C GLY A 148 4.71 2.70 -3.90
N PHE A 149 5.69 2.50 -3.02
CA PHE A 149 7.09 2.89 -3.26
C PHE A 149 7.93 1.69 -3.70
N HIS A 150 8.68 1.82 -4.79
CA HIS A 150 9.51 0.75 -5.37
C HIS A 150 11.02 1.09 -5.38
N ASP A 151 11.41 2.26 -4.91
CA ASP A 151 12.75 2.85 -5.01
C ASP A 151 13.40 3.14 -3.65
N LEU A 152 12.72 2.81 -2.55
CA LEU A 152 13.21 2.99 -1.18
C LEU A 152 13.88 1.72 -0.61
N TRP A 153 14.11 0.71 -1.44
CA TRP A 153 14.76 -0.53 -1.02
C TRP A 153 16.27 -0.34 -0.88
N THR A 154 16.85 -0.97 0.13
CA THR A 154 18.30 -0.98 0.35
C THR A 154 18.76 -2.38 0.74
N LEU A 155 20.00 -2.71 0.39
CA LEU A 155 20.69 -3.89 0.91
C LEU A 155 21.66 -3.45 2.00
N CYS A 156 21.52 -4.04 3.18
CA CYS A 156 22.29 -3.70 4.37
C CYS A 156 23.03 -4.94 4.89
N PRO A 157 24.38 -4.89 5.04
CA PRO A 157 25.13 -5.90 5.77
C PRO A 157 24.80 -5.84 7.26
N PHE A 158 24.48 -6.98 7.86
CA PHE A 158 24.19 -7.12 9.30
C PHE A 158 25.45 -7.53 10.07
N ASP A 159 25.64 -6.92 11.24
CA ASP A 159 26.81 -7.11 12.10
C ASP A 159 26.52 -8.04 13.30
N ASP A 160 25.40 -8.76 13.27
CA ASP A 160 24.91 -9.70 14.30
C ASP A 160 25.64 -11.05 14.34
N GLY A 161 26.71 -11.19 13.56
CA GLY A 161 27.47 -12.43 13.40
C GLY A 161 26.92 -13.39 12.33
N SER A 162 25.73 -13.12 11.77
CA SER A 162 25.17 -13.89 10.65
C SER A 162 25.90 -13.60 9.33
N SER A 163 26.56 -12.43 9.23
CA SER A 163 27.16 -11.91 8.00
C SER A 163 26.17 -11.82 6.82
N GLN A 164 24.87 -11.74 7.12
CA GLN A 164 23.83 -11.65 6.11
C GLN A 164 23.76 -10.24 5.51
N THR A 165 23.42 -10.15 4.23
CA THR A 165 22.98 -8.90 3.60
C THR A 165 21.48 -8.97 3.38
N LYS A 166 20.73 -8.22 4.19
CA LYS A 166 19.27 -8.22 4.21
C LYS A 166 18.69 -7.04 3.44
N VAL A 167 17.46 -7.20 2.96
CA VAL A 167 16.67 -6.15 2.29
C VAL A 167 15.96 -5.30 3.34
N ILE A 168 16.22 -3.99 3.35
CA ILE A 168 15.60 -3.01 4.26
C ILE A 168 14.78 -2.02 3.44
N PHE A 169 13.55 -1.74 3.89
CA PHE A 169 12.70 -0.71 3.31
C PHE A 169 12.91 0.64 4.01
N ASN A 170 13.19 1.69 3.23
CA ASN A 170 13.33 3.06 3.69
C ASN A 170 14.33 3.23 4.86
N VAL A 171 15.59 2.87 4.62
CA VAL A 171 16.67 2.95 5.63
C VAL A 171 16.87 4.35 6.23
N THR A 172 16.43 5.40 5.54
CA THR A 172 16.60 6.79 6.01
C THR A 172 15.87 7.05 7.32
N ALA A 173 14.78 6.33 7.59
CA ALA A 173 14.06 6.42 8.85
C ALA A 173 14.91 5.98 10.05
N ASN A 174 15.79 4.98 9.90
CA ASN A 174 16.73 4.56 10.94
C ASN A 174 17.86 5.57 11.17
N VAL A 175 18.16 6.42 10.18
CA VAL A 175 19.13 7.52 10.37
C VAL A 175 18.51 8.63 11.21
N VAL A 176 17.22 8.91 11.00
CA VAL A 176 16.49 9.95 11.74
C VAL A 176 16.18 9.50 13.17
N ASN A 177 15.75 8.25 13.35
CA ASN A 177 15.37 7.66 14.63
C ASN A 177 16.05 6.30 14.82
N PRO A 178 17.35 6.27 15.15
CA PRO A 178 18.07 5.01 15.29
C PRO A 178 17.49 4.17 16.44
N PRO A 179 17.28 2.86 16.24
CA PRO A 179 16.93 1.97 17.34
C PRO A 179 18.05 1.96 18.39
N PRO A 180 17.74 1.67 19.67
CA PRO A 180 18.72 1.67 20.75
C PRO A 180 19.90 0.71 20.50
N PHE A 181 19.65 -0.35 19.72
CA PHE A 181 20.65 -1.32 19.28
C PHE A 181 20.48 -1.55 17.77
N PRO A 182 21.19 -0.78 16.91
CA PRO A 182 21.11 -0.99 15.47
C PRO A 182 21.81 -2.30 15.11
N GLU A 183 21.08 -3.19 14.44
CA GLU A 183 21.59 -4.48 13.96
C GLU A 183 22.48 -4.35 12.72
N PHE A 184 22.42 -3.19 12.06
CA PHE A 184 23.22 -2.84 10.90
C PHE A 184 23.60 -1.35 10.92
N ASN A 185 24.65 -0.99 10.18
CA ASN A 185 25.04 0.39 9.99
C ASN A 185 24.41 0.97 8.70
N PRO A 186 23.50 1.97 8.78
CA PRO A 186 22.88 2.58 7.60
C PRO A 186 23.87 3.12 6.55
N ALA A 187 25.07 3.53 6.97
CA ALA A 187 26.11 4.02 6.05
C ALA A 187 26.74 2.92 5.19
N ASN A 188 26.58 1.65 5.57
CA ASN A 188 27.03 0.49 4.80
C ASN A 188 25.96 -0.03 3.84
N CYS A 189 24.74 0.53 3.90
CA CYS A 189 23.66 0.14 3.01
C CYS A 189 23.79 0.80 1.64
N TYR A 190 23.28 0.14 0.61
CA TYR A 190 23.21 0.71 -0.73
C TYR A 190 21.83 0.53 -1.35
N GLY A 191 21.44 1.52 -2.16
CA GLY A 191 20.15 1.55 -2.84
C GLY A 191 20.00 0.44 -3.87
N VAL A 192 18.83 -0.18 -3.86
CA VAL A 192 18.44 -1.21 -4.84
C VAL A 192 17.00 -0.98 -5.30
N VAL A 193 16.65 -1.57 -6.43
CA VAL A 193 15.25 -1.91 -6.73
C VAL A 193 15.11 -3.42 -6.71
N ILE A 194 13.90 -3.92 -6.46
CA ILE A 194 13.65 -5.36 -6.41
C ILE A 194 12.89 -5.77 -7.67
N ASN A 195 13.56 -6.50 -8.56
CA ASN A 195 12.94 -7.08 -9.75
C ASN A 195 12.08 -8.29 -9.38
N ILE A 196 10.87 -8.36 -9.94
CA ILE A 196 10.03 -9.54 -9.94
C ILE A 196 10.36 -10.37 -11.20
N LEU A 197 10.88 -11.57 -10.99
CA LEU A 197 11.28 -12.47 -12.06
C LEU A 197 10.26 -13.61 -12.16
N VAL A 198 9.58 -13.75 -13.29
CA VAL A 198 8.70 -14.91 -13.54
C VAL A 198 9.52 -16.17 -13.30
N ALA A 199 9.07 -17.01 -12.36
CA ALA A 199 9.75 -18.27 -12.11
C ALA A 199 9.72 -19.08 -13.41
N PRO A 200 10.84 -19.69 -13.85
CA PRO A 200 10.80 -20.55 -15.01
C PRO A 200 9.78 -21.65 -14.72
N SER A 201 8.61 -21.57 -15.35
CA SER A 201 7.67 -22.67 -15.38
C SER A 201 8.48 -23.88 -15.84
N PHE A 202 8.51 -24.95 -15.05
CA PHE A 202 9.07 -26.24 -15.47
C PHE A 202 8.22 -26.77 -16.63
N VAL A 203 8.42 -26.17 -17.81
CA VAL A 203 7.82 -26.61 -19.06
C VAL A 203 8.63 -27.82 -19.49
N SER A 204 8.01 -28.99 -19.38
CA SER A 204 8.46 -30.19 -20.06
C SER A 204 8.81 -29.87 -21.53
N PRO A 205 9.96 -30.34 -22.07
CA PRO A 205 10.44 -29.91 -23.37
C PRO A 205 9.57 -30.47 -24.51
N SER A 206 8.77 -29.61 -25.14
CA SER A 206 8.96 -29.18 -26.55
C SER A 206 7.64 -28.64 -27.12
N PRO A 207 7.57 -27.38 -27.58
CA PRO A 207 6.64 -26.99 -28.62
C PRO A 207 7.33 -26.95 -29.98
N SER A 208 6.64 -27.47 -30.98
CA SER A 208 7.05 -27.51 -32.38
C SER A 208 7.00 -26.15 -33.07
N THR A 209 7.79 -26.05 -34.14
CA THR A 209 8.18 -24.90 -34.98
C THR A 209 7.10 -24.01 -35.64
N GLU A 210 5.85 -23.98 -35.17
CA GLU A 210 4.80 -23.12 -35.77
C GLU A 210 4.56 -21.77 -35.06
N ASP A 211 5.29 -21.48 -33.97
CA ASP A 211 5.00 -20.33 -33.09
C ASP A 211 5.65 -18.98 -33.49
N MET A 212 6.16 -18.87 -34.71
CA MET A 212 6.91 -17.67 -35.15
C MET A 212 6.02 -16.57 -35.79
N GLN A 213 4.75 -16.84 -36.07
CA GLN A 213 3.80 -15.83 -36.60
C GLN A 213 2.97 -15.11 -35.52
N LEU A 214 2.89 -15.67 -34.31
CA LEU A 214 2.18 -15.06 -33.18
C LEU A 214 3.02 -13.97 -32.49
N GLN A 215 4.36 -14.09 -32.50
CA GLN A 215 5.25 -13.11 -31.87
C GLN A 215 5.28 -11.73 -32.54
N LEU A 216 5.05 -11.64 -33.86
CA LEU A 216 5.10 -10.36 -34.58
C LEU A 216 3.85 -9.49 -34.34
N HIS A 217 2.69 -10.10 -34.09
CA HIS A 217 1.47 -9.38 -33.70
C HIS A 217 1.52 -8.93 -32.24
N ILE A 218 2.16 -9.71 -31.35
CA ILE A 218 2.39 -9.33 -29.95
C ILE A 218 3.34 -8.14 -29.84
N ALA A 219 4.40 -8.07 -30.65
CA ALA A 219 5.39 -6.98 -30.63
C ALA A 219 4.84 -5.61 -31.09
N ILE A 220 3.86 -5.60 -32.00
CA ILE A 220 3.21 -4.37 -32.47
C ILE A 220 2.17 -3.89 -31.44
N PHE A 221 1.51 -4.82 -30.73
CA PHE A 221 0.61 -4.49 -29.63
C PHE A 221 1.38 -3.96 -28.40
N THR A 222 2.55 -4.51 -28.07
CA THR A 222 3.38 -4.03 -26.95
C THR A 222 4.05 -2.68 -27.21
N SER A 223 4.40 -2.36 -28.45
CA SER A 223 5.00 -1.06 -28.80
C SER A 223 4.00 0.10 -28.87
N LEU A 224 2.75 -0.16 -29.27
CA LEU A 224 1.66 0.83 -29.18
C LEU A 224 1.18 1.04 -27.74
N LEU A 225 1.28 0.01 -26.88
CA LEU A 225 1.04 0.14 -25.43
C LEU A 225 2.14 1.00 -24.76
N ALA A 226 3.41 0.84 -25.16
CA ALA A 226 4.54 1.56 -24.56
C ALA A 226 4.55 3.08 -24.83
N LEU A 227 4.00 3.57 -25.95
CA LEU A 227 3.97 5.02 -26.23
C LEU A 227 2.89 5.79 -25.44
N ALA A 228 1.85 5.12 -24.94
CA ALA A 228 0.84 5.75 -24.08
C ALA A 228 1.33 5.92 -22.62
N VAL A 229 2.41 5.23 -22.22
CA VAL A 229 2.88 5.13 -20.84
C VAL A 229 3.78 6.31 -20.42
N ASN A 230 4.30 7.10 -21.36
CA ASN A 230 5.41 8.05 -21.10
C ASN A 230 5.00 9.49 -20.71
N GLN A 231 3.78 9.73 -20.23
CA GLN A 231 3.40 11.04 -19.66
C GLN A 231 2.74 10.97 -18.28
N CYS A 232 3.17 10.01 -17.46
CA CYS A 232 2.79 9.98 -16.05
C CYS A 232 3.70 10.91 -15.24
N THR A 233 3.30 12.17 -15.11
CA THR A 233 3.78 13.01 -14.02
C THR A 233 3.26 12.42 -12.73
N THR A 234 4.18 12.03 -11.83
CA THR A 234 3.94 11.81 -10.41
C THR A 234 3.01 12.90 -9.87
N GLN A 235 1.71 12.62 -9.75
CA GLN A 235 0.85 13.43 -8.90
C GLN A 235 1.23 13.06 -7.49
N GLY A 236 2.28 13.74 -7.00
CA GLY A 236 2.86 13.49 -5.70
C GLY A 236 1.75 13.56 -4.65
N ALA A 237 1.66 12.49 -3.85
CA ALA A 237 0.88 12.48 -2.63
C ALA A 237 1.21 13.76 -1.84
N ILE A 238 0.24 14.66 -1.71
CA ILE A 238 0.43 15.91 -0.98
C ILE A 238 0.25 15.58 0.49
N THR A 239 1.35 15.60 1.25
CA THR A 239 1.34 15.30 2.68
C THR A 239 1.11 16.54 3.56
N ASN A 240 1.05 17.73 2.95
CA ASN A 240 0.78 18.97 3.68
C ASN A 240 -0.14 19.89 2.85
N LEU A 241 -1.27 20.30 3.44
CA LEU A 241 -2.18 21.26 2.82
C LEU A 241 -2.10 22.61 3.57
N PRO A 242 -1.95 23.75 2.85
CA PRO A 242 -1.75 25.05 3.48
C PRO A 242 -3.05 25.67 4.04
N PHE A 243 -4.17 24.95 3.96
CA PHE A 243 -5.48 25.39 4.42
C PHE A 243 -6.14 24.31 5.27
N LYS A 244 -7.06 24.75 6.14
CA LYS A 244 -7.97 23.86 6.84
C LYS A 244 -9.13 23.48 5.91
N PHE A 245 -9.69 22.29 6.10
CA PHE A 245 -10.70 21.74 5.22
C PHE A 245 -11.73 20.91 5.99
N THR A 246 -12.84 20.59 5.35
CA THR A 246 -13.78 19.56 5.82
C THR A 246 -13.68 18.32 4.94
N LEU A 247 -14.12 17.18 5.45
CA LEU A 247 -14.21 15.94 4.68
C LEU A 247 -15.66 15.67 4.28
N ALA A 248 -15.86 15.06 3.12
CA ALA A 248 -17.14 14.51 2.71
C ALA A 248 -16.97 13.15 2.04
N ALA A 249 -17.97 12.27 2.18
CA ALA A 249 -17.99 10.94 1.57
C ALA A 249 -18.86 10.94 0.32
N LEU A 250 -18.23 10.81 -0.84
CA LEU A 250 -18.90 10.69 -2.12
C LEU A 250 -19.14 9.21 -2.43
N ASN A 251 -20.39 8.80 -2.58
CA ASN A 251 -20.77 7.44 -2.89
C ASN A 251 -20.27 7.03 -4.29
N THR A 252 -19.68 5.84 -4.43
CA THR A 252 -19.19 5.31 -5.72
C THR A 252 -20.14 4.31 -6.38
N THR A 253 -21.11 3.78 -5.64
CA THR A 253 -22.05 2.74 -6.10
C THR A 253 -23.41 3.30 -6.50
N LEU A 254 -23.90 4.32 -5.80
CA LEU A 254 -25.21 4.94 -6.01
C LEU A 254 -25.08 6.42 -6.39
N PRO A 255 -26.08 6.99 -7.11
CA PRO A 255 -26.11 8.41 -7.39
C PRO A 255 -26.04 9.25 -6.12
N ASN A 256 -25.21 10.29 -6.13
CA ASN A 256 -25.11 11.24 -5.02
C ASN A 256 -26.16 12.35 -5.18
N ALA A 257 -26.70 12.83 -4.06
CA ALA A 257 -27.61 13.98 -4.06
C ALA A 257 -26.91 15.30 -4.44
N ASN A 258 -25.59 15.38 -4.27
CA ASN A 258 -24.73 16.50 -4.63
C ASN A 258 -23.37 15.98 -5.12
N ASN A 259 -22.54 16.84 -5.68
CA ASN A 259 -21.22 16.44 -6.20
C ASN A 259 -20.13 16.38 -5.13
N THR A 260 -20.41 16.83 -3.90
CA THR A 260 -19.45 16.91 -2.81
C THR A 260 -19.45 15.66 -1.93
N GLY A 261 -20.57 14.96 -1.84
CA GLY A 261 -20.79 13.84 -0.92
C GLY A 261 -21.50 14.23 0.39
N ALA A 262 -21.67 13.25 1.26
CA ALA A 262 -22.21 13.44 2.61
C ALA A 262 -21.14 14.06 3.54
N PRO A 263 -21.42 15.16 4.25
CA PRO A 263 -20.46 15.75 5.18
C PRO A 263 -20.03 14.77 6.27
N LEU A 264 -18.73 14.75 6.57
CA LEU A 264 -18.14 13.92 7.62
C LEU A 264 -17.73 14.78 8.81
N VAL A 265 -17.95 14.24 10.01
CA VAL A 265 -17.60 14.84 11.30
C VAL A 265 -16.98 13.81 12.23
N LEU A 266 -16.46 14.24 13.37
CA LEU A 266 -15.96 13.35 14.41
C LEU A 266 -17.11 12.89 15.31
N GLY A 267 -17.51 11.64 15.14
CA GLY A 267 -18.44 10.90 15.99
C GLY A 267 -17.81 10.39 17.29
N GLN A 268 -18.63 10.03 18.27
CA GLN A 268 -18.17 9.55 19.58
C GLN A 268 -17.75 8.07 19.52
N ASN A 269 -16.59 7.73 20.10
CA ASN A 269 -16.12 6.35 20.23
C ASN A 269 -15.65 5.97 21.65
N GLY A 270 -15.97 6.80 22.65
CA GLY A 270 -15.66 6.54 24.06
C GLY A 270 -14.64 7.50 24.65
N ALA A 271 -14.34 7.31 25.93
CA ALA A 271 -13.36 8.09 26.68
C ALA A 271 -12.83 7.28 27.86
N ASP A 272 -11.62 7.61 28.30
CA ASP A 272 -10.99 7.14 29.53
C ASP A 272 -10.30 8.34 30.22
N ASP A 273 -9.75 8.16 31.41
CA ASP A 273 -9.16 9.24 32.22
C ASP A 273 -8.06 10.00 31.44
N GLY A 274 -8.43 11.19 30.94
CA GLY A 274 -7.53 12.10 30.21
C GLY A 274 -7.41 11.85 28.70
N ILE A 275 -8.20 10.92 28.14
CA ILE A 275 -8.21 10.56 26.71
C ILE A 275 -9.64 10.39 26.17
N GLU A 276 -9.91 10.96 24.99
CA GLU A 276 -11.18 10.84 24.29
C GLU A 276 -10.96 10.22 22.91
N PHE A 277 -11.85 9.30 22.52
CA PHE A 277 -11.78 8.57 21.27
C PHE A 277 -12.95 8.99 20.37
N TYR A 278 -12.64 9.21 19.09
CA TYR A 278 -13.61 9.57 18.07
C TYR A 278 -13.47 8.66 16.86
N VAL A 279 -14.49 8.65 16.01
CA VAL A 279 -14.50 7.99 14.70
C VAL A 279 -15.02 8.97 13.66
N THR A 280 -14.62 8.82 12.41
CA THR A 280 -15.18 9.64 11.33
C THR A 280 -16.55 9.13 10.95
N SER A 281 -17.58 9.94 11.16
CA SER A 281 -18.98 9.57 10.92
C SER A 281 -19.67 10.56 9.99
N THR A 282 -20.76 10.15 9.35
CA THR A 282 -21.59 11.11 8.59
C THR A 282 -22.33 12.06 9.53
N TYR A 283 -22.41 13.33 9.17
CA TYR A 283 -23.17 14.34 9.93
C TYR A 283 -24.64 13.94 10.11
N ALA A 284 -25.22 13.24 9.12
CA ALA A 284 -26.59 12.73 9.21
C ALA A 284 -26.79 11.74 10.36
N SER A 285 -25.77 10.94 10.67
CA SER A 285 -25.81 9.96 11.78
C SER A 285 -25.33 10.54 13.11
N TYR A 286 -24.48 11.56 13.09
CA TYR A 286 -23.94 12.22 14.27
C TYR A 286 -23.89 13.74 14.05
N PRO A 287 -24.95 14.51 14.36
CA PRO A 287 -25.09 15.92 13.96
C PRO A 287 -24.40 16.90 14.93
N TYR A 288 -23.21 16.54 15.41
CA TYR A 288 -22.38 17.38 16.27
C TYR A 288 -21.05 17.64 15.59
N ASP A 289 -20.66 18.91 15.50
CA ASP A 289 -19.48 19.36 14.78
C ASP A 289 -18.53 20.13 15.71
N ASP A 290 -18.05 19.43 16.75
CA ASP A 290 -17.08 19.99 17.71
C ASP A 290 -15.73 20.30 17.05
N TYR A 291 -15.46 19.68 15.90
CA TYR A 291 -14.25 19.81 15.10
C TYR A 291 -14.56 20.25 13.66
N PRO A 292 -14.98 21.51 13.45
CA PRO A 292 -15.48 22.01 12.16
C PRO A 292 -14.42 22.09 11.07
N SER A 293 -13.17 21.77 11.38
CA SER A 293 -12.10 21.81 10.40
C SER A 293 -11.00 20.80 10.70
N ILE A 294 -10.42 20.28 9.63
CA ILE A 294 -9.34 19.30 9.61
C ILE A 294 -8.15 19.94 8.88
N GLY A 295 -6.93 19.51 9.21
CA GLY A 295 -5.73 19.85 8.47
C GLY A 295 -4.90 18.61 8.20
N LEU A 296 -4.12 18.65 7.13
CA LEU A 296 -3.17 17.61 6.74
C LEU A 296 -1.78 18.21 6.88
N VAL A 297 -0.99 17.72 7.83
CA VAL A 297 0.34 18.24 8.17
C VAL A 297 1.31 17.08 8.28
N ASP A 298 2.31 17.04 7.40
CA ASP A 298 3.34 16.00 7.32
C ASP A 298 2.78 14.58 7.29
N GLY A 299 1.71 14.39 6.51
CA GLY A 299 1.03 13.11 6.34
C GLY A 299 0.09 12.74 7.48
N SER A 300 -0.11 13.62 8.45
CA SER A 300 -0.97 13.41 9.60
C SER A 300 -2.23 14.28 9.55
N LEU A 301 -3.39 13.68 9.82
CA LEU A 301 -4.65 14.40 9.93
C LEU A 301 -4.85 14.94 11.35
N ARG A 302 -5.19 16.23 11.42
CA ARG A 302 -5.38 17.01 12.65
C ARG A 302 -6.79 17.58 12.66
N ALA A 303 -7.55 17.36 13.72
CA ALA A 303 -8.86 17.97 13.88
C ALA A 303 -8.77 19.23 14.76
N TYR A 304 -9.41 20.32 14.35
CA TYR A 304 -9.37 21.61 15.02
C TYR A 304 -10.76 21.99 15.52
N ARG A 305 -10.81 22.50 16.76
CA ARG A 305 -12.02 23.06 17.36
C ARG A 305 -12.38 24.40 16.73
N ALA A 306 -13.60 24.89 17.01
CA ALA A 306 -14.09 26.17 16.51
C ALA A 306 -13.24 27.38 16.90
N ASP A 307 -12.52 27.33 18.02
CA ASP A 307 -11.56 28.35 18.45
C ASP A 307 -10.20 28.27 17.73
N GLY A 308 -10.04 27.28 16.85
CA GLY A 308 -8.83 27.02 16.10
C GLY A 308 -7.77 26.20 16.83
N SER A 309 -8.01 25.81 18.08
CA SER A 309 -7.12 24.92 18.83
C SER A 309 -7.10 23.50 18.26
N TRP A 310 -5.97 22.81 18.43
CA TRP A 310 -5.77 21.42 18.02
C TRP A 310 -5.21 20.62 19.17
N ASN A 311 -5.89 19.53 19.50
CA ASN A 311 -5.45 18.52 20.46
C ASN A 311 -5.89 17.10 20.04
N THR A 312 -6.28 16.92 18.77
CA THR A 312 -6.93 15.72 18.25
C THR A 312 -6.28 15.29 16.94
N ASN A 313 -5.82 14.05 16.88
CA ASN A 313 -5.16 13.46 15.71
C ASN A 313 -5.88 12.22 15.25
N ALA A 314 -5.89 11.98 13.93
CA ALA A 314 -6.32 10.69 13.42
C ALA A 314 -5.36 9.58 13.89
N THR A 315 -5.89 8.39 14.12
CA THR A 315 -5.08 7.19 14.42
C THR A 315 -4.49 6.61 13.15
N ASN A 316 -3.62 5.60 13.26
CA ASN A 316 -3.17 4.85 12.10
C ASN A 316 -4.34 3.95 11.67
N VAL A 317 -4.92 4.20 10.50
CA VAL A 317 -6.03 3.40 10.03
C VAL A 317 -5.52 2.04 9.54
N THR A 318 -6.12 0.97 10.02
CA THR A 318 -5.83 -0.41 9.59
C THR A 318 -6.98 -0.95 8.76
N SER A 319 -6.70 -1.94 7.90
CA SER A 319 -7.77 -2.58 7.13
C SER A 319 -8.84 -3.14 8.07
N GLY A 320 -10.10 -3.01 7.70
CA GLY A 320 -11.24 -3.42 8.51
C GLY A 320 -11.68 -2.45 9.62
N ASN A 321 -10.88 -1.41 9.91
CA ASN A 321 -11.11 -0.56 11.07
C ASN A 321 -11.59 0.85 10.68
N GLU A 322 -12.23 1.54 11.63
CA GLU A 322 -12.66 2.92 11.45
C GLU A 322 -11.48 3.87 11.24
N LEU A 323 -11.72 4.96 10.49
CA LEU A 323 -10.88 6.16 10.58
C LEU A 323 -11.10 6.83 11.94
N GLY A 324 -10.34 6.38 12.93
CA GLY A 324 -10.40 6.81 14.33
C GLY A 324 -9.59 8.07 14.62
N TRP A 325 -9.87 8.70 15.76
CA TRP A 325 -9.14 9.85 16.27
C TRP A 325 -8.98 9.76 17.78
N VAL A 326 -7.91 10.39 18.27
CA VAL A 326 -7.59 10.45 19.70
C VAL A 326 -7.35 11.90 20.09
N THR A 327 -7.99 12.31 21.17
CA THR A 327 -7.70 13.54 21.91
C THR A 327 -7.09 13.17 23.24
N THR A 328 -5.95 13.75 23.60
CA THR A 328 -5.32 13.48 24.90
C THR A 328 -4.59 14.70 25.41
N THR A 329 -4.57 14.86 26.73
CA THR A 329 -3.73 15.86 27.41
C THR A 329 -2.51 15.24 28.08
N LEU A 330 -2.42 13.91 28.07
CA LEU A 330 -1.42 13.15 28.81
C LEU A 330 -0.08 13.07 28.07
N TYR A 331 -0.09 13.11 26.74
CA TYR A 331 1.11 13.02 25.91
C TYR A 331 0.94 13.77 24.59
N THR A 332 2.04 14.31 24.08
CA THR A 332 2.13 14.91 22.74
C THR A 332 2.83 13.90 21.82
N SER A 333 2.07 12.98 21.23
CA SER A 333 2.58 12.18 20.12
C SER A 333 2.25 12.87 18.79
N SER A 334 3.20 12.86 17.85
CA SER A 334 2.85 13.15 16.46
C SER A 334 1.87 12.08 15.98
N GLY A 335 0.78 12.50 15.33
CA GLY A 335 -0.12 11.55 14.69
C GLY A 335 0.63 10.74 13.61
N PRO A 336 0.11 9.57 13.25
CA PRO A 336 0.66 8.76 12.16
C PRO A 336 0.72 9.55 10.85
N GLN A 337 1.75 9.28 10.05
CA GLN A 337 2.06 9.96 8.79
C GLN A 337 1.66 9.13 7.57
N VAL A 338 0.45 8.59 7.60
CA VAL A 338 -0.04 7.62 6.59
C VAL A 338 -1.05 8.21 5.62
N TYR A 339 -1.42 9.48 5.81
CA TYR A 339 -2.45 10.15 5.04
C TYR A 339 -1.85 11.05 3.97
N SER A 340 -2.53 11.18 2.83
CA SER A 340 -2.17 12.16 1.81
C SER A 340 -3.39 12.67 1.06
N ALA A 341 -3.25 13.84 0.45
CA ALA A 341 -4.21 14.36 -0.50
C ALA A 341 -3.75 14.05 -1.93
N VAL A 342 -4.64 13.48 -2.72
CA VAL A 342 -4.41 13.13 -4.13
C VAL A 342 -5.37 13.96 -4.99
N ARG A 343 -4.90 14.45 -6.13
CA ARG A 343 -5.76 15.17 -7.09
C ARG A 343 -5.88 14.36 -8.36
N LEU A 344 -7.05 13.80 -8.61
CA LEU A 344 -7.32 13.01 -9.81
C LEU A 344 -8.19 13.80 -10.80
N PRO A 345 -8.01 13.66 -12.13
CA PRO A 345 -8.81 14.37 -13.13
C PRO A 345 -10.31 14.07 -13.07
N ALA A 346 -10.69 12.90 -12.56
CA ALA A 346 -12.09 12.46 -12.47
C ALA A 346 -12.89 13.17 -11.36
N TYR A 347 -12.22 13.85 -10.42
CA TYR A 347 -12.84 14.49 -9.27
C TYR A 347 -12.54 15.98 -9.24
N GLU A 348 -13.56 16.78 -8.93
CA GLU A 348 -13.43 18.24 -8.82
C GLU A 348 -12.56 18.67 -7.64
N HIS A 349 -12.64 17.92 -6.54
CA HIS A 349 -11.92 18.17 -5.30
C HIS A 349 -10.78 17.17 -5.09
N PRO A 350 -9.70 17.54 -4.36
CA PRO A 350 -8.72 16.57 -3.88
C PRO A 350 -9.41 15.49 -3.05
N ILE A 351 -8.84 14.30 -3.04
CA ILE A 351 -9.36 13.14 -2.32
C ILE A 351 -8.35 12.67 -1.27
N LEU A 352 -8.85 12.11 -0.18
CA LEU A 352 -8.03 11.58 0.91
C LEU A 352 -7.60 10.15 0.59
N ALA A 353 -6.30 9.92 0.66
CA ALA A 353 -5.69 8.59 0.62
C ALA A 353 -5.13 8.22 2.00
N ALA A 354 -5.18 6.93 2.34
CA ALA A 354 -4.44 6.34 3.45
C ALA A 354 -3.56 5.21 2.90
N HIS A 355 -2.30 5.17 3.35
CA HIS A 355 -1.29 4.21 2.86
C HIS A 355 -1.11 4.23 1.34
N GLY A 356 -1.37 5.38 0.71
CA GLY A 356 -1.35 5.55 -0.75
C GLY A 356 -2.63 5.15 -1.48
N PHE A 357 -3.63 4.56 -0.80
CA PHE A 357 -4.90 4.14 -1.39
C PHE A 357 -6.03 5.13 -1.07
N HIS A 358 -6.82 5.51 -2.08
CA HIS A 358 -7.91 6.48 -1.94
C HIS A 358 -9.30 5.90 -2.23
N ASP A 359 -9.37 4.66 -2.69
CA ASP A 359 -10.56 3.96 -3.19
C ASP A 359 -10.97 2.77 -2.32
N LEU A 360 -10.28 2.55 -1.19
CA LEU A 360 -10.58 1.50 -0.23
C LEU A 360 -11.53 1.95 0.89
N TRP A 361 -12.09 3.15 0.83
CA TRP A 361 -12.98 3.66 1.85
C TRP A 361 -14.40 3.11 1.71
N SER A 362 -15.04 2.82 2.83
CA SER A 362 -16.45 2.41 2.88
C SER A 362 -17.18 3.13 4.00
N LEU A 363 -18.48 3.38 3.81
CA LEU A 363 -19.38 3.79 4.89
C LEU A 363 -20.13 2.57 5.40
N CYS A 364 -20.05 2.33 6.71
CA CYS A 364 -20.65 1.18 7.37
C CYS A 364 -21.60 1.62 8.49
N PRO A 365 -22.86 1.15 8.51
CA PRO A 365 -23.75 1.34 9.65
C PRO A 365 -23.24 0.62 10.89
N PHE A 366 -23.24 1.31 12.03
CA PHE A 366 -22.78 0.80 13.32
C PHE A 366 -23.97 0.67 14.29
N PRO A 367 -24.48 -0.56 14.56
CA PRO A 367 -25.67 -0.82 15.37
C PRO A 367 -25.44 -0.71 16.89
N ALA A 368 -24.87 0.40 17.35
CA ALA A 368 -24.78 0.71 18.78
C ALA A 368 -26.05 1.42 19.31
N PRO A 369 -26.22 1.53 20.65
CA PRO A 369 -27.31 2.32 21.25
C PRO A 369 -27.40 3.76 20.72
N LEU A 370 -26.26 4.33 20.30
CA LEU A 370 -26.16 5.55 19.52
C LEU A 370 -25.66 5.17 18.12
N PRO A 371 -26.57 4.88 17.17
CA PRO A 371 -26.18 4.39 15.86
C PRO A 371 -25.45 5.49 15.08
N GLN A 372 -24.34 5.11 14.46
CA GLN A 372 -23.53 6.00 13.63
C GLN A 372 -23.25 5.32 12.29
N THR A 373 -22.94 6.09 11.25
CA THR A 373 -22.42 5.53 9.99
C THR A 373 -21.00 6.00 9.84
N ASN A 374 -20.06 5.06 9.98
CA ASN A 374 -18.64 5.33 10.14
C ASN A 374 -17.87 5.05 8.86
N ILE A 375 -16.77 5.77 8.66
CA ILE A 375 -15.79 5.50 7.61
C ILE A 375 -14.91 4.34 8.06
N ILE A 376 -14.91 3.25 7.29
CA ILE A 376 -14.05 2.09 7.46
C ILE A 376 -13.06 2.01 6.30
N PHE A 377 -11.79 1.71 6.59
CA PHE A 377 -10.79 1.47 5.57
C PHE A 377 -10.72 0.00 5.20
N ASN A 378 -10.80 -0.32 3.92
CA ASN A 378 -10.60 -1.65 3.35
C ASN A 378 -11.45 -2.75 4.02
N VAL A 379 -12.79 -2.59 4.02
CA VAL A 379 -13.76 -3.52 4.63
C VAL A 379 -13.61 -4.97 4.11
N THR A 380 -13.19 -5.15 2.86
CA THR A 380 -13.08 -6.48 2.24
C THR A 380 -11.99 -7.34 2.86
N ALA A 381 -10.99 -6.74 3.51
CA ALA A 381 -9.92 -7.48 4.17
C ALA A 381 -10.42 -8.34 5.35
N ASP A 382 -11.46 -7.87 6.06
CA ASP A 382 -12.01 -8.53 7.25
C ASP A 382 -12.97 -9.67 6.93
N VAL A 383 -13.51 -9.72 5.71
CA VAL A 383 -14.45 -10.77 5.29
C VAL A 383 -13.81 -12.16 5.37
N VAL A 384 -12.48 -12.24 5.21
CA VAL A 384 -11.75 -13.52 5.20
C VAL A 384 -11.59 -14.10 6.62
N ASN A 385 -11.49 -13.26 7.65
CA ASN A 385 -11.35 -13.67 9.05
C ASN A 385 -11.93 -12.56 9.96
N PRO A 386 -13.26 -12.48 10.12
CA PRO A 386 -13.86 -11.40 10.89
C PRO A 386 -13.40 -11.51 12.35
N PRO A 387 -12.98 -10.39 12.97
CA PRO A 387 -12.66 -10.40 14.39
C PRO A 387 -13.90 -10.85 15.19
N PRO A 388 -13.71 -11.54 16.33
CA PRO A 388 -14.82 -12.08 17.12
C PRO A 388 -15.81 -11.01 17.62
N PHE A 389 -15.42 -9.73 17.56
CA PHE A 389 -16.24 -8.59 17.93
C PHE A 389 -16.31 -7.57 16.79
N GLN A 390 -16.69 -8.01 15.60
CA GLN A 390 -16.98 -7.08 14.51
C GLN A 390 -18.24 -6.27 14.84
N LEU A 391 -18.10 -4.95 14.87
CA LEU A 391 -19.14 -4.05 15.35
C LEU A 391 -20.06 -3.54 14.23
N PHE A 392 -19.84 -3.95 12.99
CA PHE A 392 -20.67 -3.66 11.82
C PHE A 392 -20.77 -4.90 10.92
N ASP A 393 -21.77 -4.97 10.04
CA ASP A 393 -21.86 -6.02 9.01
C ASP A 393 -21.22 -5.51 7.70
N PRO A 394 -20.14 -6.14 7.20
CA PRO A 394 -19.54 -5.79 5.90
C PRO A 394 -20.53 -5.76 4.73
N ALA A 395 -21.61 -6.55 4.78
CA ALA A 395 -22.62 -6.60 3.73
C ALA A 395 -23.48 -5.32 3.66
N ASP A 396 -23.58 -4.57 4.77
CA ASP A 396 -24.31 -3.31 4.85
C ASP A 396 -23.44 -2.10 4.48
N CYS A 397 -22.13 -2.31 4.27
CA CYS A 397 -21.21 -1.27 3.88
C CYS A 397 -21.29 -0.97 2.38
N TYR A 398 -20.98 0.28 2.01
CA TYR A 398 -20.84 0.67 0.61
C TYR A 398 -19.60 1.54 0.37
N GLY A 399 -19.00 1.38 -0.81
CA GLY A 399 -17.80 2.10 -1.20
C GLY A 399 -18.03 3.60 -1.35
N VAL A 400 -17.03 4.37 -0.92
CA VAL A 400 -17.02 5.84 -1.03
C VAL A 400 -15.64 6.35 -1.42
N ILE A 401 -15.57 7.57 -1.95
CA ILE A 401 -14.36 8.37 -2.04
C ILE A 401 -14.47 9.50 -1.02
N ILE A 402 -13.41 9.73 -0.26
CA ILE A 402 -13.37 10.84 0.70
C ILE A 402 -12.83 12.08 -0.01
N THR A 403 -13.66 13.10 -0.18
CA THR A 403 -13.31 14.38 -0.78
C THR A 403 -12.84 15.39 0.28
N ILE A 404 -11.89 16.24 -0.09
CA ILE A 404 -11.30 17.29 0.74
C ILE A 404 -11.84 18.64 0.24
N LEU A 405 -12.64 19.30 1.07
CA LEU A 405 -13.31 20.57 0.74
C LEU A 405 -12.65 21.70 1.52
N ALA A 406 -12.08 22.69 0.83
CA ALA A 406 -11.50 23.86 1.49
C ALA A 406 -12.57 24.60 2.30
N SER A 407 -12.27 24.94 3.56
CA SER A 407 -13.19 25.62 4.48
C SER A 407 -12.95 27.12 4.62
#